data_AF-A0A3D2P553-F1
#
_entry.id   AF-A0A3D2P553-F1
#
_cell.length_a   1.000
_cell.length_b   1.000
_cell.length_c   1.000
_cell.angle_alpha   90.00
_cell.angle_beta   90.00
_cell.angle_gamma   90.00
#
_symmetry.space_group_name_H-M   'P 1'
#
loop_
_entity.id
_entity.type
_entity.pdbx_description
1 polymer ?
#
loop_
_entity_poly.entity_id
_entity_poly.type
_entity_poly.pdbx_seq_one_letter_code
_entity_poly.pdbx_strand_id
1 'polypeptide(L)'
;VRELIALCGGMADGHEFKGYLPGGASGGILPASKGDIPLDFGGPLADEGCFVGSHAVVVLSDKDNMWDAATNLMQFFAHESCGQCTPCREGTGWMYRVMSRLVTGDAEIAEIDALEEVTRQVEGHTICALGDA
;
A
#
# COMPACT_ATOMS: atom_id res chain seq x y z
N VAL A 1 8.76 -13.95 0.29
CA VAL A 1 9.26 -13.19 -0.90
C VAL A 1 10.76 -13.29 -1.14
N ARG A 2 11.62 -13.49 -0.12
CA ARG A 2 13.09 -13.58 -0.32
C ARG A 2 13.51 -14.67 -1.31
N GLU A 3 12.91 -15.85 -1.20
CA GLU A 3 13.13 -16.95 -2.15
C GLU A 3 12.74 -16.53 -3.58
N LEU A 4 11.58 -15.87 -3.75
CA LEU A 4 11.13 -15.36 -5.05
C LEU A 4 12.13 -14.35 -5.64
N ILE A 5 12.64 -13.42 -4.84
CA ILE A 5 13.67 -12.45 -5.28
C ILE A 5 14.90 -13.20 -5.81
N ALA A 6 15.37 -14.23 -5.09
CA ALA A 6 16.52 -15.03 -5.53
C ALA A 6 16.23 -15.79 -6.85
N LEU A 7 15.03 -16.35 -7.01
CA LEU A 7 14.59 -17.00 -8.25
C LEU A 7 14.49 -16.03 -9.43
N CYS A 8 14.19 -14.75 -9.19
CA CYS A 8 14.13 -13.69 -10.19
C CYS A 8 15.50 -13.07 -10.52
N GLY A 9 16.61 -13.58 -9.97
CA GLY A 9 17.97 -13.10 -10.24
C GLY A 9 18.53 -12.13 -9.21
N GLY A 10 17.80 -11.86 -8.11
CA GLY A 10 18.23 -10.97 -7.04
C GLY A 10 17.80 -9.51 -7.21
N MET A 11 18.29 -8.67 -6.30
CA MET A 11 18.15 -7.21 -6.42
C MET A 11 19.07 -6.67 -7.52
N ALA A 12 18.72 -5.51 -8.07
CA ALA A 12 19.62 -4.78 -8.97
C ALA A 12 20.96 -4.43 -8.27
N ASP A 13 22.03 -4.29 -9.05
CA ASP A 13 23.38 -4.02 -8.53
C ASP A 13 23.41 -2.75 -7.67
N GLY A 14 23.86 -2.86 -6.42
CA GLY A 14 23.93 -1.75 -5.47
C GLY A 14 22.61 -1.39 -4.78
N HIS A 15 21.56 -2.21 -4.96
CA HIS A 15 20.28 -2.09 -4.27
C HIS A 15 20.14 -3.16 -3.19
N GLU A 16 19.53 -2.77 -2.08
CA GLU A 16 19.17 -3.67 -0.98
C GLU A 16 17.66 -3.80 -0.87
N PHE A 17 17.17 -4.99 -0.53
CA PHE A 17 15.73 -5.23 -0.35
C PHE A 17 15.21 -4.47 0.88
N LYS A 18 14.24 -3.56 0.68
CA LYS A 18 13.69 -2.70 1.74
C LYS A 18 12.22 -2.98 2.07
N GLY A 19 11.42 -3.35 1.08
CA GLY A 19 10.00 -3.65 1.28
C GLY A 19 9.36 -4.25 0.04
N TYR A 20 8.10 -4.65 0.15
CA TYR A 20 7.38 -5.26 -0.96
C TYR A 20 5.87 -5.09 -0.83
N LEU A 21 5.19 -5.15 -1.96
CA LEU A 21 3.75 -5.35 -2.03
C LEU A 21 3.51 -6.83 -2.36
N PRO A 22 2.83 -7.61 -1.50
CA PRO A 22 2.64 -9.04 -1.71
C PRO A 22 1.62 -9.37 -2.81
N GLY A 23 0.71 -8.45 -3.15
CA GLY A 23 -0.44 -8.75 -4.02
C GLY A 23 -0.85 -7.66 -5.00
N GLY A 24 0.10 -6.85 -5.43
CA GLY A 24 -0.14 -5.66 -6.25
C GLY A 24 -0.48 -4.43 -5.41
N ALA A 25 -0.99 -3.39 -6.06
CA ALA A 25 -1.30 -2.09 -5.43
C ALA A 25 -2.17 -2.22 -4.18
N SER A 26 -3.14 -3.14 -4.19
CA SER A 26 -4.07 -3.34 -3.08
C SER A 26 -3.55 -4.26 -1.97
N GLY A 27 -2.42 -4.94 -2.18
CA GLY A 27 -1.96 -5.99 -1.27
C GLY A 27 -1.32 -5.49 0.03
N GLY A 28 -1.26 -4.18 0.24
CA GLY A 28 -0.51 -3.53 1.32
C GLY A 28 1.00 -3.46 1.04
N ILE A 29 1.74 -2.78 1.92
CA ILE A 29 3.20 -2.65 1.85
C ILE A 29 3.82 -3.23 3.12
N LEU A 30 4.73 -4.20 2.98
CA LEU A 30 5.44 -4.82 4.08
C LEU A 30 6.95 -4.50 4.04
N PRO A 31 7.59 -4.28 5.20
CA PRO A 31 9.03 -4.08 5.26
C PRO A 31 9.77 -5.38 4.96
N ALA A 32 11.04 -5.27 4.55
CA ALA A 32 11.89 -6.42 4.27
C ALA A 32 12.06 -7.37 5.46
N SER A 33 11.92 -6.88 6.70
CA SER A 33 11.92 -7.71 7.91
C SER A 33 10.81 -8.77 7.93
N LYS A 34 9.74 -8.58 7.15
CA LYS A 34 8.63 -9.54 6.99
C LYS A 34 8.74 -10.38 5.70
N GLY A 35 9.89 -10.34 5.03
CA GLY A 35 10.08 -10.98 3.72
C GLY A 35 10.02 -12.51 3.70
N ASP A 36 9.98 -13.15 4.86
CA ASP A 36 9.85 -14.60 5.04
C ASP A 36 8.40 -15.07 5.24
N ILE A 37 7.45 -14.13 5.32
CA ILE A 37 6.02 -14.47 5.33
C ILE A 37 5.66 -15.17 4.01
N PRO A 38 5.00 -16.35 4.07
CA PRO A 38 4.52 -17.05 2.88
C PRO A 38 3.56 -16.20 2.05
N LEU A 39 3.73 -16.20 0.73
CA LEU A 39 2.83 -15.54 -0.21
C LEU A 39 1.67 -16.49 -0.54
N ASP A 40 0.76 -16.68 0.42
CA ASP A 40 -0.40 -17.56 0.31
C ASP A 40 -1.69 -16.81 0.65
N PHE A 41 -2.83 -17.40 0.37
CA PHE A 41 -4.14 -16.87 0.73
C PHE A 41 -4.37 -17.00 2.25
N GLY A 42 -4.54 -15.87 2.93
CA GLY A 42 -4.85 -15.82 4.36
C GLY A 42 -3.62 -15.99 5.26
N GLY A 43 -3.84 -16.55 6.46
CA GLY A 43 -2.77 -16.89 7.40
C GLY A 43 -1.91 -15.70 7.83
N PRO A 44 -0.59 -15.90 8.01
CA PRO A 44 0.30 -14.86 8.54
C PRO A 44 0.35 -13.58 7.70
N LEU A 45 0.00 -13.64 6.42
CA LEU A 45 -0.07 -12.44 5.58
C LEU A 45 -1.30 -11.59 5.91
N ALA A 46 -2.45 -12.23 6.13
CA ALA A 46 -3.69 -11.57 6.54
C ALA A 46 -3.62 -11.00 7.96
N ASP A 47 -2.87 -11.64 8.86
CA ASP A 47 -2.60 -11.13 10.21
C ASP A 47 -1.86 -9.78 10.19
N GLU A 48 -1.18 -9.46 9.08
CA GLU A 48 -0.50 -8.19 8.84
C GLU A 48 -1.36 -7.17 8.08
N GLY A 49 -2.66 -7.44 7.89
CA GLY A 49 -3.56 -6.61 7.10
C GLY A 49 -3.24 -6.61 5.60
N CYS A 50 -2.44 -7.58 5.13
CA CYS A 50 -2.00 -7.69 3.74
C CYS A 50 -2.62 -8.93 3.09
N PHE A 51 -2.61 -8.98 1.76
CA PHE A 51 -3.10 -10.15 1.02
C PHE A 51 -2.39 -10.31 -0.32
N VAL A 52 -2.36 -11.55 -0.82
CA VAL A 52 -1.59 -11.92 -2.01
C VAL A 52 -2.27 -11.51 -3.33
N GLY A 53 -3.57 -11.18 -3.32
CA GLY A 53 -4.29 -10.62 -4.46
C GLY A 53 -4.03 -11.36 -5.78
N SER A 54 -3.62 -10.62 -6.81
CA SER A 54 -3.28 -11.14 -8.14
C SER A 54 -1.90 -11.82 -8.23
N HIS A 55 -1.18 -11.95 -7.11
CA HIS A 55 0.22 -12.34 -7.04
C HIS A 55 1.17 -11.41 -7.82
N ALA A 56 0.74 -10.18 -8.10
CA ALA A 56 1.58 -9.14 -8.68
C ALA A 56 2.53 -8.56 -7.62
N VAL A 57 3.54 -9.34 -7.24
CA VAL A 57 4.51 -8.94 -6.22
C VAL A 57 5.37 -7.79 -6.75
N VAL A 58 5.42 -6.68 -6.02
CA VAL A 58 6.29 -5.55 -6.33
C VAL A 58 7.37 -5.47 -5.25
N VAL A 59 8.64 -5.43 -5.66
CA VAL A 59 9.79 -5.37 -4.74
C VAL A 59 10.34 -3.95 -4.72
N LEU A 60 10.54 -3.39 -3.53
CA LEU A 60 11.07 -2.06 -3.28
C LEU A 60 12.46 -2.16 -2.65
N SER A 61 13.36 -1.32 -3.13
CA SER A 61 14.76 -1.23 -2.72
C SER A 61 15.02 -0.11 -1.72
N ASP A 62 16.21 -0.09 -1.13
CA ASP A 62 16.69 0.98 -0.25
C ASP A 62 16.73 2.36 -0.93
N LYS A 63 16.82 2.39 -2.27
CA LYS A 63 16.78 3.61 -3.08
C LYS A 63 15.38 4.17 -3.29
N ASP A 64 14.34 3.38 -3.01
CA ASP A 64 12.95 3.81 -3.15
C ASP A 64 12.46 4.57 -1.91
N ASN A 65 11.73 5.65 -2.15
CA ASN A 65 11.07 6.40 -1.07
C ASN A 65 9.70 5.78 -0.77
N MET A 66 9.53 5.29 0.46
CA MET A 66 8.29 4.62 0.88
C MET A 66 7.09 5.57 0.91
N TRP A 67 7.33 6.84 1.22
CA TRP A 67 6.27 7.85 1.20
C TRP A 67 5.78 8.13 -0.23
N ASP A 68 6.71 8.21 -1.19
CA ASP A 68 6.36 8.39 -2.60
C ASP A 68 5.63 7.16 -3.14
N ALA A 69 6.08 5.96 -2.79
CA ALA A 69 5.40 4.71 -3.17
C ALA A 69 3.97 4.67 -2.64
N ALA A 70 3.76 4.89 -1.33
CA ALA A 70 2.43 4.86 -0.73
C ALA A 70 1.52 5.97 -1.29
N THR A 71 2.07 7.18 -1.51
CA THR A 71 1.31 8.31 -2.08
C THR A 71 0.93 8.06 -3.54
N ASN A 72 1.80 7.40 -4.32
CA ASN A 72 1.49 7.02 -5.70
C ASN A 72 0.36 5.98 -5.77
N LEU A 73 0.32 5.00 -4.86
CA LEU A 73 -0.80 4.06 -4.77
C LEU A 73 -2.11 4.79 -4.44
N MET A 74 -2.10 5.71 -3.47
CA MET A 74 -3.29 6.49 -3.14
C MET A 74 -3.74 7.40 -4.27
N GLN A 75 -2.80 7.97 -5.04
CA GLN A 75 -3.12 8.70 -6.26
C GLN A 75 -3.85 7.81 -7.28
N PHE A 76 -3.36 6.58 -7.47
CA PHE A 76 -4.00 5.60 -8.36
C PHE A 76 -5.43 5.29 -7.91
N PHE A 77 -5.65 4.96 -6.63
CA PHE A 77 -7.00 4.65 -6.14
C PHE A 77 -7.95 5.85 -6.13
N ALA A 78 -7.43 7.06 -5.94
CA ALA A 78 -8.19 8.29 -6.10
C ALA A 78 -8.58 8.53 -7.58
N HIS A 79 -7.69 8.24 -8.52
CA HIS A 79 -7.92 8.41 -9.94
C HIS A 79 -8.86 7.34 -10.53
N GLU A 80 -8.68 6.09 -10.14
CA GLU A 80 -9.44 4.93 -10.64
C GLU A 80 -10.73 4.65 -9.88
N SER A 81 -11.04 5.44 -8.84
CA SER A 81 -12.35 5.38 -8.20
C SER A 81 -13.45 5.67 -9.23
N CYS A 82 -14.39 4.73 -9.40
CA CYS A 82 -15.54 4.94 -10.29
C CYS A 82 -16.48 6.05 -9.80
N GLY A 83 -16.31 6.53 -8.56
CA GLY A 83 -17.08 7.63 -7.98
C GLY A 83 -18.49 7.28 -7.48
N GLN A 84 -18.90 6.01 -7.54
CA GLN A 84 -20.29 5.64 -7.23
C GLN A 84 -20.65 5.78 -5.74
N CYS A 85 -19.78 5.34 -4.83
CA CYS A 85 -20.01 5.44 -3.39
C CYS A 85 -19.20 6.59 -2.78
N THR A 86 -19.87 7.40 -1.94
CA THR A 86 -19.26 8.61 -1.35
C THR A 86 -18.03 8.31 -0.49
N PRO A 87 -18.01 7.27 0.38
CA PRO A 87 -16.82 6.99 1.19
C PRO A 87 -15.57 6.75 0.32
N CYS A 88 -15.68 5.98 -0.77
CA CYS A 88 -14.58 5.81 -1.72
C CYS A 88 -14.27 7.12 -2.46
N ARG A 89 -15.26 7.71 -3.14
CA ARG A 89 -15.07 8.88 -4.03
C ARG A 89 -14.38 10.05 -3.33
N GLU A 90 -14.87 10.40 -2.14
CA GLU A 90 -14.35 11.54 -1.39
C GLU A 90 -13.19 11.15 -0.49
N GLY A 91 -13.24 9.95 0.11
CA GLY A 91 -12.24 9.47 1.05
C GLY A 91 -10.88 9.21 0.41
N THR A 92 -10.82 8.51 -0.73
CA THR A 92 -9.54 8.26 -1.43
C THR A 92 -8.91 9.57 -1.93
N GLY A 93 -9.73 10.48 -2.45
CA GLY A 93 -9.28 11.81 -2.84
C GLY A 93 -8.76 12.64 -1.66
N TRP A 94 -9.41 12.54 -0.49
CA TRP A 94 -8.95 13.22 0.74
C TRP A 94 -7.63 12.63 1.24
N MET A 95 -7.54 11.31 1.35
CA MET A 95 -6.32 10.61 1.77
C MET A 95 -5.13 10.95 0.87
N TYR A 96 -5.31 10.92 -0.46
CA TYR A 96 -4.27 11.33 -1.39
C TYR A 96 -3.79 12.77 -1.17
N ARG A 97 -4.70 13.74 -0.93
CA ARG A 97 -4.32 15.14 -0.68
C ARG A 97 -3.52 15.30 0.61
N VAL A 98 -3.91 14.61 1.68
CA VAL A 98 -3.18 14.66 2.95
C VAL A 98 -1.81 13.99 2.81
N MET A 99 -1.73 12.81 2.19
CA MET A 99 -0.47 12.13 1.94
C MET A 99 0.47 12.94 1.04
N SER A 100 -0.05 13.63 0.02
CA SER A 100 0.74 14.54 -0.83
C SER A 100 1.38 15.68 -0.02
N ARG A 101 0.68 16.19 1.00
CA ARG A 101 1.19 17.22 1.92
C ARG A 101 2.19 16.63 2.93
N LEU A 102 1.98 15.40 3.40
CA LEU A 102 2.94 14.71 4.28
C LEU A 102 4.29 14.51 3.58
N VAL A 103 4.30 14.16 2.30
CA VAL A 103 5.53 14.01 1.49
C VAL A 103 6.33 15.30 1.42
N THR A 104 5.67 16.46 1.32
CA THR A 104 6.34 17.77 1.24
C THR A 104 6.65 18.40 2.60
N GLY A 105 6.17 17.79 3.69
CA GLY A 105 6.28 18.35 5.04
C GLY A 105 5.28 19.47 5.34
N ASP A 106 4.24 19.64 4.52
CA ASP A 106 3.19 20.66 4.65
C ASP A 106 1.93 20.13 5.38
N ALA A 107 2.12 19.11 6.21
CA ALA A 107 1.07 18.49 7.01
C ALA A 107 1.43 18.48 8.49
N GLU A 108 0.43 18.52 9.35
CA GLU A 108 0.60 18.41 10.79
C GLU A 108 0.71 16.93 11.20
N ILE A 109 1.46 16.63 12.26
CA ILE A 109 1.61 15.26 12.77
C ILE A 109 0.25 14.64 13.12
N ALA A 110 -0.69 15.45 13.64
CA ALA A 110 -2.05 15.03 13.97
C ALA A 110 -2.86 14.57 12.73
N GLU A 111 -2.46 14.95 11.51
CA GLU A 111 -3.11 14.49 10.29
C GLU A 111 -2.81 13.00 10.00
N ILE A 112 -1.78 12.40 10.62
CA ILE A 112 -1.52 10.96 10.54
C ILE A 112 -2.63 10.17 11.26
N ASP A 113 -3.04 10.62 12.45
CA ASP A 113 -4.15 10.00 13.18
C ASP A 113 -5.47 10.19 12.43
N ALA A 114 -5.67 11.36 11.83
CA ALA A 114 -6.84 11.63 11.00
C ALA A 114 -6.87 10.76 9.74
N LEU A 115 -5.70 10.48 9.12
CA LEU A 115 -5.60 9.51 8.02
C LEU A 115 -6.05 8.12 8.45
N GLU A 116 -5.61 7.62 9.60
CA GLU A 116 -6.03 6.32 10.13
C GLU A 116 -7.53 6.28 10.44
N GLU A 117 -8.10 7.37 10.95
CA GLU A 117 -9.55 7.42 11.17
C GLU A 117 -10.32 7.37 9.84
N VAL A 118 -9.86 8.12 8.85
CA VAL A 118 -10.51 8.17 7.53
C VAL A 118 -10.41 6.83 6.81
N THR A 119 -9.28 6.10 6.91
CA THR A 119 -9.18 4.76 6.29
C THR A 119 -10.29 3.84 6.83
N ARG A 120 -10.55 3.85 8.15
CA ARG A 120 -11.62 3.06 8.79
C ARG A 120 -13.03 3.53 8.43
N GLN A 121 -13.22 4.80 8.08
CA GLN A 121 -14.50 5.33 7.59
C GLN A 121 -14.76 4.95 6.13
N VAL A 122 -13.71 4.69 5.35
CA VAL A 122 -13.83 4.18 3.98
C VAL A 122 -14.01 2.67 3.98
N GLU A 123 -13.13 1.94 4.68
CA GLU A 123 -13.13 0.48 4.77
C GLU A 123 -14.50 -0.04 5.24
N GLY A 124 -15.03 -1.04 4.53
CA GLY A 124 -16.31 -1.67 4.86
C GLY A 124 -17.55 -0.79 4.62
N HIS A 125 -17.40 0.45 4.17
CA HIS A 125 -18.50 1.37 3.88
C HIS A 125 -18.64 1.69 2.37
N THR A 126 -17.97 0.93 1.51
CA THR A 126 -17.99 1.08 0.05
C THR A 126 -18.76 -0.04 -0.66
N ILE A 127 -19.15 0.21 -1.91
CA ILE A 127 -19.94 -0.76 -2.70
C ILE A 127 -19.08 -1.93 -3.19
N CYS A 128 -17.82 -1.67 -3.53
CA CYS A 128 -16.85 -2.68 -3.94
C CYS A 128 -15.56 -2.54 -3.11
N ALA A 129 -14.66 -3.51 -3.28
CA ALA A 129 -13.41 -3.62 -2.53
C ALA A 129 -12.34 -2.57 -2.92
N LEU A 130 -12.60 -1.68 -3.88
CA LEU A 130 -11.65 -0.59 -4.17
C LEU A 130 -11.49 0.35 -2.95
N GLY A 131 -12.53 0.51 -2.13
CA GLY A 131 -12.43 1.28 -0.89
C GLY A 131 -11.54 0.63 0.17
N ASP A 132 -11.44 -0.69 0.17
CA ASP A 132 -10.61 -1.46 1.10
C ASP A 132 -9.16 -1.63 0.59
N ALA A 133 -8.91 -1.28 -0.68
CA ALA A 133 -7.68 -1.51 -1.41
C ALA A 133 -6.62 -0.41 -1.19
#